data_AF-A0A6M3HYF6-F1
#
_entry.id   AF-A0A6M3HYF6-F1
#
_cell.length_a   1.000
_cell.length_b   1.000
_cell.length_c   1.000
_cell.angle_alpha   90.00
_cell.angle_beta   90.00
_cell.angle_gamma   90.00
#
_symmetry.space_group_name_H-M   'P 1'
#
loop_
_entity.id
_entity.type
_entity.pdbx_description
1 polymer ?
#
loop_
_entity_poly.entity_id
_entity_poly.type
_entity_poly.pdbx_seq_one_letter_code
_entity_poly.pdbx_strand_id
1 'polypeptide(L)'
;MDINTISITLINNSLPIITVFSVLIHIFCGLAIAKDIPKVLDKRLTTILLPKNIWILVGLISGVWGLLIYWIIHHSNISRD
;
A
#
# COMPACT_ATOMS: atom_id res chain seq x y z
N MET A 1 11.72 -12.57 37.66
CA MET A 1 11.95 -12.28 36.23
C MET A 1 12.38 -10.83 36.17
N ASP A 2 13.59 -10.56 35.66
CA ASP A 2 14.11 -9.19 35.58
C ASP A 2 13.40 -8.40 34.47
N ILE A 3 13.43 -7.07 34.60
CA ILE A 3 12.69 -6.17 33.71
C ILE A 3 13.12 -6.30 32.24
N ASN A 4 14.37 -6.69 32.00
CA ASN A 4 14.89 -6.88 30.65
C ASN A 4 14.27 -8.13 30.01
N THR A 5 14.18 -9.24 30.75
CA THR A 5 13.54 -10.48 30.25
C THR A 5 12.05 -10.28 29.96
N ILE A 6 11.32 -9.52 30.79
CA ILE A 6 9.91 -9.19 30.53
C ILE A 6 9.77 -8.36 29.25
N SER A 7 10.62 -7.34 29.08
CA SER A 7 10.60 -6.45 27.91
C SER A 7 10.92 -7.20 26.62
N ILE A 8 11.95 -8.06 26.62
CA ILE A 8 12.33 -8.88 25.46
C ILE A 8 11.19 -9.84 25.08
N THR A 9 10.59 -10.48 26.08
CA THR A 9 9.47 -11.41 25.85
C THR A 9 8.27 -10.69 25.24
N LEU A 10 7.93 -9.49 25.72
CA LEU A 10 6.83 -8.70 25.16
C LEU A 10 7.11 -8.25 23.72
N ILE A 11 8.34 -7.81 23.42
CA ILE A 11 8.75 -7.42 22.05
C ILE A 11 8.62 -8.63 21.11
N ASN A 12 9.19 -9.78 21.48
CA ASN A 12 9.18 -10.97 20.63
C ASN A 12 7.76 -11.50 20.34
N ASN A 13 6.84 -11.38 21.30
CA ASN A 13 5.45 -11.80 21.10
C ASN A 13 4.61 -10.77 20.32
N SER A 14 4.96 -9.49 20.36
CA SER A 14 4.23 -8.43 19.65
C SER A 14 4.65 -8.30 18.18
N LEU A 15 5.92 -8.58 17.85
CA LEU A 15 6.44 -8.48 16.48
C LEU A 15 5.61 -9.25 15.45
N PRO A 16 5.26 -10.54 15.63
CA PRO A 16 4.46 -11.28 14.64
C PRO A 16 3.09 -10.66 14.39
N ILE A 17 2.45 -10.13 15.45
CA ILE A 17 1.13 -9.50 15.35
C ILE A 17 1.24 -8.24 14.48
N ILE A 18 2.24 -7.39 14.77
CA ILE A 18 2.51 -6.18 13.99
C ILE A 18 2.80 -6.53 12.53
N THR A 19 3.60 -7.57 12.28
CA THR A 19 3.91 -8.04 10.93
C THR A 19 2.67 -8.49 10.18
N VAL A 20 1.77 -9.26 10.80
CA VAL A 20 0.52 -9.71 10.16
C VAL A 20 -0.35 -8.51 9.76
N PHE A 21 -0.56 -7.55 10.66
CA PHE A 21 -1.33 -6.34 10.32
C PHE A 21 -0.66 -5.53 9.22
N SER A 22 0.67 -5.41 9.26
CA SER A 22 1.42 -4.72 8.21
C SER A 22 1.19 -5.36 6.84
N VAL A 23 1.30 -6.69 6.74
CA VAL A 23 1.07 -7.41 5.48
C VAL A 23 -0.37 -7.24 5.00
N LEU A 24 -1.36 -7.32 5.90
CA LEU A 24 -2.76 -7.09 5.54
C LEU A 24 -3.00 -5.69 4.98
N ILE A 25 -2.40 -4.66 5.59
CA ILE A 25 -2.48 -3.28 5.10
C ILE A 25 -1.91 -3.19 3.67
N HIS A 26 -0.76 -3.81 3.40
CA HIS A 26 -0.15 -3.81 2.07
C HIS A 26 -1.05 -4.51 1.04
N ILE A 27 -1.67 -5.63 1.40
CA ILE A 27 -2.63 -6.32 0.54
C ILE A 27 -3.84 -5.42 0.24
N PHE A 28 -4.42 -4.77 1.26
CA PHE A 28 -5.54 -3.85 1.06
C PHE A 28 -5.16 -2.64 0.21
N CYS A 29 -3.95 -2.09 0.35
CA CYS A 29 -3.44 -1.02 -0.50
C CYS A 29 -3.33 -1.46 -1.97
N GLY A 30 -2.72 -2.61 -2.25
CA GLY A 30 -2.63 -3.17 -3.60
C GLY A 30 -4.01 -3.43 -4.21
N LEU A 31 -4.94 -4.00 -3.44
CA LEU A 31 -6.33 -4.25 -3.86
C LEU A 31 -7.10 -2.96 -4.13
N ALA A 32 -6.90 -1.91 -3.31
CA ALA A 32 -7.53 -0.62 -3.50
C ALA A 32 -7.12 -0.01 -4.85
N ILE A 33 -5.84 -0.05 -5.19
CA ILE A 33 -5.31 0.37 -6.50
C ILE A 33 -5.90 -0.52 -7.61
N ALA A 34 -5.91 -1.84 -7.44
CA ALA A 34 -6.46 -2.78 -8.42
C ALA A 34 -7.93 -2.50 -8.76
N LYS A 35 -8.74 -2.16 -7.75
CA LYS A 35 -10.15 -1.79 -7.90
C LYS A 35 -10.34 -0.46 -8.62
N ASP A 36 -9.38 0.45 -8.54
CA ASP A 36 -9.48 1.80 -9.10
C ASP A 36 -9.02 1.87 -10.58
N ILE A 37 -8.09 1.00 -10.99
CA ILE A 37 -7.57 0.92 -12.36
C ILE A 37 -8.65 0.92 -13.45
N PRO A 38 -9.75 0.15 -13.37
CA PRO A 38 -10.79 0.17 -14.40
C PRO A 38 -11.38 1.57 -14.60
N LYS A 39 -11.64 2.31 -13.50
CA LYS A 39 -12.20 3.66 -13.55
C LYS A 39 -11.24 4.66 -14.18
N VAL A 40 -9.94 4.51 -13.94
CA VAL A 40 -8.90 5.34 -14.56
C VAL A 40 -8.80 5.04 -16.06
N LEU A 41 -8.83 3.76 -16.44
CA LEU A 41 -8.75 3.33 -17.83
C LEU A 41 -10.00 3.74 -18.64
N ASP A 42 -11.19 3.70 -18.03
CA ASP A 42 -12.45 4.14 -18.63
C ASP A 42 -12.44 5.64 -18.96
N LYS A 43 -11.69 6.45 -18.19
CA LYS A 43 -11.45 7.87 -18.47
C LYS A 43 -10.42 8.10 -19.58
N ARG A 44 -9.99 7.05 -20.29
CA ARG A 44 -8.87 7.05 -21.27
C ARG A 44 -7.55 7.56 -20.70
N LEU A 45 -7.41 7.64 -19.38
CA LEU A 45 -6.16 7.96 -18.74
C LEU A 45 -5.31 6.69 -18.74
N THR A 46 -4.28 6.66 -19.59
CA THR A 46 -3.21 5.67 -19.45
C THR A 46 -2.48 5.97 -18.14
N THR A 47 -2.20 4.93 -17.34
CA THR A 47 -1.45 5.10 -16.09
C THR A 47 -0.12 5.82 -16.36
N ILE A 48 0.00 7.06 -15.87
CA ILE A 48 0.89 8.13 -16.41
C ILE A 48 2.40 7.84 -16.27
N LEU A 49 2.78 6.81 -15.52
CA LEU A 49 4.19 6.50 -15.20
C LEU A 49 4.54 5.02 -15.34
N LEU A 50 3.64 4.16 -14.87
CA LEU A 50 3.88 2.73 -14.78
C LEU A 50 2.65 1.99 -15.30
N PRO A 51 2.80 0.80 -15.90
CA PRO A 51 1.67 -0.02 -16.30
C PRO A 51 0.76 -0.36 -15.11
N LYS A 52 -0.52 -0.62 -15.39
CA LYS A 52 -1.54 -0.97 -14.40
C LYS A 52 -1.10 -2.05 -13.39
N ASN A 53 -0.43 -3.10 -13.85
CA ASN A 53 0.02 -4.21 -13.00
C ASN A 53 1.13 -3.77 -12.04
N ILE A 54 1.99 -2.86 -12.47
CA ILE A 54 3.10 -2.37 -11.66
C ILE A 54 2.58 -1.47 -10.53
N TRP A 55 1.54 -0.68 -10.77
CA TRP A 55 0.91 0.11 -9.70
C TRP A 55 0.31 -0.75 -8.59
N ILE A 56 -0.28 -1.89 -8.94
CA ILE A 56 -0.77 -2.87 -7.93
C ILE A 56 0.40 -3.40 -7.10
N LEU A 57 1.51 -3.76 -7.76
CA LEU A 57 2.71 -4.25 -7.09
C LEU A 57 3.33 -3.18 -6.18
N VAL A 58 3.37 -1.92 -6.62
CA VAL A 58 3.85 -0.79 -5.81
C VAL A 58 3.00 -0.62 -4.56
N GLY A 59 1.66 -0.75 -4.65
CA GLY A 59 0.78 -0.75 -3.49
C GLY A 59 1.04 -1.93 -2.54
N LEU A 60 1.40 -3.09 -3.07
CA LEU A 60 1.69 -4.30 -2.27
C LEU A 60 3.05 -4.25 -1.57
N ILE A 61 4.05 -3.56 -2.14
CA ILE A 61 5.40 -3.48 -1.55
C ILE A 61 5.55 -2.26 -0.65
N SER A 62 5.02 -1.11 -1.08
CA SER A 62 5.16 0.18 -0.39
C SER A 62 3.99 0.47 0.54
N GLY A 63 2.90 -0.31 0.44
CA GLY A 63 1.73 -0.19 1.29
C GLY A 63 1.04 1.14 1.12
N VAL A 64 0.82 1.82 2.25
CA VAL A 64 0.13 3.11 2.31
C VAL A 64 0.84 4.18 1.48
N TRP A 65 2.18 4.16 1.43
CA TRP A 65 2.96 5.13 0.66
C TRP A 65 2.77 4.93 -0.84
N GLY A 66 2.77 3.69 -1.32
CA GLY A 66 2.48 3.37 -2.72
C GLY A 66 1.08 3.82 -3.14
N LEU A 67 0.09 3.61 -2.27
CA LEU A 67 -1.28 4.07 -2.45
C LEU A 67 -1.37 5.60 -2.48
N LEU A 68 -0.68 6.30 -1.58
CA LEU A 68 -0.66 7.76 -1.52
C LEU A 68 -0.08 8.35 -2.80
N ILE A 69 1.05 7.81 -3.28
CA ILE A 69 1.69 8.24 -4.52
C ILE A 69 0.75 7.99 -5.71
N TYR A 70 0.15 6.80 -5.80
CA TYR A 70 -0.84 6.48 -6.84
C TYR A 70 -2.01 7.48 -6.84
N TRP A 71 -2.53 7.78 -5.66
CA TRP A 71 -3.63 8.73 -5.48
C TRP A 71 -3.23 10.14 -5.90
N ILE A 72 -2.07 10.65 -5.48
CA ILE A 72 -1.61 11.98 -5.87
C ILE A 72 -1.51 12.07 -7.40
N ILE A 73 -0.93 11.08 -8.07
CA ILE A 73 -0.74 11.12 -9.53
C ILE A 73 -2.06 11.03 -10.30
N HIS A 74 -2.99 10.18 -9.89
CA HIS A 74 -4.20 9.91 -10.68
C HIS A 74 -5.40 10.76 -10.26
N HIS A 75 -5.44 11.26 -9.02
CA HIS A 75 -6.55 12.04 -8.47
C HIS A 75 -6.22 13.48 -8.14
N SER A 76 -4.95 13.86 -7.93
CA SER A 76 -4.61 15.28 -7.98
C SER A 76 -4.71 15.72 -9.44
N ASN A 77 -5.16 16.95 -9.69
CA ASN A 77 -5.47 17.54 -11.01
C ASN A 77 -4.37 17.45 -12.11
N ILE A 78 -3.26 16.74 -11.90
CA ILE A 78 -2.20 16.46 -12.87
C ILE A 78 -2.69 15.67 -14.10
N SER A 79 -3.83 14.98 -14.00
CA SER A 79 -4.44 14.20 -15.10
C SER A 79 -5.54 14.95 -15.86
N ARG A 80 -5.67 16.28 -15.62
CA ARG A 80 -6.84 17.08 -16.02
C ARG A 80 -6.56 18.08 -17.15
N ASP A 81 -5.50 17.85 -17.92
CA ASP A 81 -5.20 18.56 -19.17
C ASP A 81 -5.35 17.61 -20.37
#